data_AF-A0A812RIA4-F1
#
_entry.id   AF-A0A812RIA4-F1
#
_cell.length_a   1.000
_cell.length_b   1.000
_cell.length_c   1.000
_cell.angle_alpha   90.00
_cell.angle_beta   90.00
_cell.angle_gamma   90.00
#
_symmetry.space_group_name_H-M   'P 1'
#
loop_
_entity.id
_entity.type
_entity.pdbx_description
1 polymer ?
#
loop_
_entity_poly.entity_id
_entity_poly.type
_entity_poly.pdbx_seq_one_letter_code
_entity_poly.pdbx_strand_id
1 'polypeptide(L)'
;MVCAPSGKDVMWWTGLTEPPSDILDLLEFLISRFSNVDEAFRKIINTSDTKTPLITLRVFQAALVALDCGKFKGPDENQRLAAIFRYLDPGGEGSISQNEWRVLGQLWNEFDLTIREFVQFLQIAFGEDLQDAWEALDDDQSGELSEEEWFEAVEKIGYFGPARVIFALLDGSDDGDISVNEFQVLEKYKPKPKA
;
A
#
# COMPACT_ATOMS: atom_id res chain seq x y z
N MET A 1 -40.98 14.70 -10.72
CA MET A 1 -40.81 13.90 -9.50
C MET A 1 -39.62 13.00 -9.76
N VAL A 2 -38.43 13.40 -9.33
CA VAL A 2 -37.18 12.68 -9.62
C VAL A 2 -36.86 11.89 -8.35
N CYS A 3 -36.94 10.57 -8.43
CA CYS A 3 -36.55 9.68 -7.35
C CYS A 3 -35.06 9.87 -7.05
N ALA A 4 -34.75 10.22 -5.81
CA ALA A 4 -33.38 10.14 -5.31
C ALA A 4 -32.96 8.66 -5.27
N PRO A 5 -31.74 8.30 -5.70
CA PRO A 5 -31.25 6.94 -5.62
C PRO A 5 -31.10 6.52 -4.14
N SER A 6 -31.52 5.29 -3.84
CA SER A 6 -31.34 4.69 -2.52
C SER A 6 -29.85 4.46 -2.23
N GLY A 7 -29.41 4.74 -1.00
CA GLY A 7 -28.01 4.71 -0.55
C GLY A 7 -27.30 3.36 -0.54
N LYS A 8 -27.63 2.46 -1.46
CA LYS A 8 -26.89 1.23 -1.76
C LYS A 8 -26.19 1.26 -3.13
N ASP A 9 -26.47 2.29 -3.95
CA ASP A 9 -25.80 2.55 -5.22
C ASP A 9 -24.94 3.82 -5.16
N VAL A 10 -24.38 4.11 -3.97
CA VAL A 10 -23.25 5.03 -3.88
C VAL A 10 -22.00 4.19 -4.00
N MET A 11 -21.64 3.88 -5.25
CA MET A 11 -20.23 3.73 -5.59
C MET A 11 -19.61 5.06 -5.22
N TRP A 12 -18.96 5.09 -4.06
CA TRP A 12 -18.08 6.17 -3.70
C TRP A 12 -16.95 6.09 -4.72
N TRP A 13 -17.19 6.76 -5.85
CA TRP A 13 -16.13 7.34 -6.62
C TRP A 13 -15.40 8.29 -5.66
N THR A 14 -14.45 7.78 -4.90
CA THR A 14 -13.19 8.51 -4.76
C THR A 14 -12.64 8.55 -6.20
N GLY A 15 -12.65 9.67 -6.92
CA GLY A 15 -12.23 10.93 -6.36
C GLY A 15 -10.98 10.66 -5.53
N LEU A 16 -9.94 10.09 -6.16
CA LEU A 16 -8.62 9.85 -5.57
C LEU A 16 -8.10 11.18 -5.02
N THR A 17 -8.58 11.60 -3.85
CA THR A 17 -7.68 12.23 -2.89
C THR A 17 -6.76 11.11 -2.49
N GLU A 18 -5.51 11.20 -2.91
CA GLU A 18 -4.48 10.25 -2.53
C GLU A 18 -4.59 10.00 -1.01
N PRO A 19 -4.73 8.75 -0.56
CA PRO A 19 -4.60 8.44 0.86
C PRO A 19 -3.34 9.12 1.42
N PRO A 20 -3.38 9.68 2.64
CA PRO A 20 -2.22 10.32 3.24
C PRO A 20 -0.99 9.40 3.18
N SER A 21 0.22 9.96 3.03
CA SER A 21 1.46 9.16 2.93
C SER A 21 1.58 8.14 4.07
N ASP A 22 1.26 8.54 5.30
CA ASP A 22 1.27 7.65 6.46
C ASP A 22 0.32 6.44 6.36
N ILE A 23 -0.78 6.57 5.61
CA ILE A 23 -1.69 5.44 5.30
C ILE A 23 -1.07 4.52 4.26
N LEU A 24 -0.30 5.06 3.32
CA LEU A 24 0.45 4.27 2.35
C LEU A 24 1.57 3.49 3.01
N ASP A 25 2.37 4.15 3.85
CA ASP A 25 3.41 3.52 4.66
C ASP A 25 2.83 2.37 5.50
N LEU A 26 1.65 2.57 6.11
CA LEU A 26 0.96 1.51 6.84
C LEU A 26 0.54 0.38 5.90
N LEU A 27 -0.11 0.68 4.77
CA LEU A 27 -0.57 -0.33 3.83
C LEU A 27 0.57 -1.18 3.30
N GLU A 28 1.65 -0.54 2.88
CA GLU A 28 2.86 -1.18 2.41
C GLU A 28 3.45 -2.12 3.47
N PHE A 29 3.57 -1.64 4.71
CA PHE A 29 4.00 -2.45 5.84
C PHE A 29 3.10 -3.67 6.07
N LEU A 30 1.79 -3.53 5.90
CA LEU A 30 0.85 -4.63 6.07
C LEU A 30 0.89 -5.62 4.90
N ILE A 31 0.98 -5.12 3.65
CA ILE A 31 1.06 -5.92 2.42
C ILE A 31 2.31 -6.79 2.40
N SER A 32 3.44 -6.26 2.89
CA SER A 32 4.69 -7.01 2.97
C SER A 32 4.69 -8.14 4.01
N ARG A 33 3.77 -8.13 4.99
CA ARG A 33 3.79 -9.04 6.16
C ARG A 33 2.59 -9.95 6.29
N PHE A 34 1.45 -9.59 5.71
CA PHE A 34 0.19 -10.32 5.86
C PHE A 34 -0.41 -10.67 4.51
N SER A 35 -1.22 -11.72 4.47
CA SER A 35 -1.88 -12.13 3.22
C SER A 35 -3.14 -11.31 2.93
N ASN A 36 -3.70 -10.64 3.95
CA ASN A 36 -4.89 -9.80 3.84
C ASN A 36 -5.07 -8.94 5.12
N VAL A 37 -5.95 -7.95 5.03
CA VAL A 37 -6.26 -7.04 6.15
C VAL A 37 -6.89 -7.71 7.36
N ASP A 38 -7.67 -8.80 7.19
CA ASP A 38 -8.26 -9.49 8.34
C ASP A 38 -7.19 -10.24 9.16
N GLU A 39 -6.16 -10.77 8.50
CA GLU A 39 -5.00 -11.35 9.16
C GLU A 39 -4.23 -10.29 9.97
N ALA A 40 -3.94 -9.15 9.33
CA ALA A 40 -3.32 -8.00 10.00
C ALA A 40 -4.11 -7.55 11.23
N PHE A 41 -5.44 -7.41 11.10
CA PHE A 41 -6.33 -7.01 12.20
C PHE A 41 -6.22 -7.95 13.40
N ARG A 42 -6.32 -9.27 13.16
CA ARG A 42 -6.19 -10.28 14.22
C ARG A 42 -4.82 -10.22 14.89
N LYS A 43 -3.76 -10.03 14.12
CA LYS A 43 -2.40 -9.93 14.66
C LYS A 43 -2.25 -8.70 15.56
N ILE A 44 -2.77 -7.55 15.13
CA ILE A 44 -2.70 -6.29 15.89
C ILE A 44 -3.43 -6.41 17.24
N ILE A 45 -4.63 -6.98 17.27
CA ILE A 45 -5.40 -7.14 18.52
C ILE A 45 -4.71 -8.11 19.48
N ASN A 46 -4.26 -9.26 18.97
CA ASN A 46 -3.65 -10.32 19.78
C ASN A 46 -2.40 -9.85 20.55
N THR A 47 -1.71 -8.81 20.07
CA THR A 47 -0.54 -8.24 20.76
C THR A 47 -0.88 -7.64 22.13
N SER A 48 -2.16 -7.35 22.41
CA SER A 48 -2.58 -6.60 23.61
C SER A 48 -3.32 -7.39 24.70
N ASP A 49 -3.59 -8.68 24.50
CA ASP A 49 -4.41 -9.53 25.40
C ASP A 49 -5.67 -8.81 25.92
N THR A 50 -6.48 -8.28 25.00
CA THR A 50 -7.74 -7.63 25.34
C THR A 50 -8.91 -8.58 25.11
N LYS A 51 -9.79 -8.70 26.11
CA LYS A 51 -11.03 -9.50 26.03
C LYS A 51 -12.05 -8.98 25.00
N THR A 52 -11.74 -7.88 24.31
CA THR A 52 -12.58 -7.22 23.30
C THR A 52 -11.75 -6.95 22.05
N PRO A 53 -12.24 -7.28 20.84
CA PRO A 53 -11.46 -7.25 19.60
C PRO A 53 -11.45 -5.86 18.95
N LEU A 54 -11.14 -4.82 19.70
CA LEU A 54 -11.08 -3.44 19.18
C LEU A 54 -9.64 -2.93 19.26
N ILE A 55 -9.24 -2.16 18.24
CA ILE A 55 -7.92 -1.54 18.19
C ILE A 55 -8.04 -0.14 18.80
N THR A 56 -7.57 0.05 20.02
CA THR A 56 -7.36 1.40 20.58
C THR A 56 -6.01 1.96 20.12
N LEU A 57 -5.79 3.28 20.23
CA LEU A 57 -4.50 3.88 19.85
C LEU A 57 -3.31 3.21 20.54
N ARG A 58 -3.45 2.88 21.83
CA ARG A 58 -2.42 2.16 22.60
C ARG A 58 -2.13 0.76 22.04
N VAL A 59 -3.18 0.03 21.66
CA VAL A 59 -3.06 -1.32 21.06
C VAL A 59 -2.36 -1.21 19.71
N PHE A 60 -2.77 -0.24 18.89
CA PHE A 60 -2.18 0.01 17.58
C PHE A 60 -0.67 0.31 17.68
N GLN A 61 -0.30 1.26 18.53
CA GLN A 61 1.11 1.61 18.78
C GLN A 61 1.94 0.42 19.27
N ALA A 62 1.41 -0.32 20.27
CA ALA A 62 2.10 -1.50 20.78
C ALA A 62 2.28 -2.59 19.72
N ALA A 63 1.29 -2.77 18.84
CA ALA A 63 1.37 -3.73 17.75
C ALA A 63 2.43 -3.36 16.71
N LEU A 64 2.52 -2.09 16.30
CA LEU A 64 3.53 -1.64 15.35
C LEU A 64 4.95 -1.81 15.92
N VAL A 65 5.14 -1.54 17.21
CA VAL A 65 6.42 -1.83 17.89
C VAL A 65 6.70 -3.33 17.92
N ALA A 66 5.72 -4.17 18.26
CA ALA A 66 5.90 -5.63 18.34
C ALA A 66 6.14 -6.29 16.96
N LEU A 67 5.67 -5.66 15.89
CA LEU A 67 5.88 -6.09 14.50
C LEU A 67 7.16 -5.48 13.88
N ASP A 68 7.93 -4.74 14.67
CA ASP A 68 9.15 -4.03 14.27
C ASP A 68 8.91 -3.08 13.07
N CYS A 69 7.84 -2.30 13.14
CA CYS A 69 7.54 -1.26 12.15
C CYS A 69 8.44 -0.04 12.37
N GLY A 70 9.34 0.22 11.41
CA GLY A 70 10.26 1.37 11.43
C GLY A 70 9.70 2.66 10.84
N LYS A 71 8.72 2.58 9.93
CA LYS A 71 8.28 3.67 9.03
C LYS A 71 7.82 4.96 9.72
N PHE A 72 7.35 4.86 10.96
CA PHE A 72 6.82 6.00 11.70
C PHE A 72 7.79 6.59 12.74
N LYS A 73 8.99 6.00 12.91
CA LYS A 73 9.96 6.44 13.92
C LYS A 73 10.44 7.86 13.65
N GLY A 74 10.42 8.70 14.67
CA GLY A 74 10.82 10.09 14.53
C GLY A 74 10.30 11.00 15.65
N PRO A 75 10.68 12.28 15.66
CA PRO A 75 10.20 13.25 16.65
C PRO A 75 8.67 13.44 16.63
N ASP A 76 8.03 13.13 15.51
CA ASP A 76 6.60 13.26 15.24
C ASP A 76 5.84 11.91 15.19
N GLU A 77 6.49 10.80 15.57
CA GLU A 77 5.93 9.43 15.53
C GLU A 77 4.51 9.38 16.15
N ASN A 78 4.35 9.91 17.36
CA ASN A 78 3.06 9.90 18.05
C ASN A 78 1.98 10.69 17.30
N GLN A 79 2.35 11.77 16.62
CA GLN A 79 1.42 12.59 15.84
C GLN A 79 1.02 11.87 14.55
N ARG A 80 1.98 11.26 13.84
CA ARG A 80 1.74 10.44 12.63
C ARG A 80 0.83 9.26 12.94
N LEU A 81 1.15 8.48 13.99
CA LEU A 81 0.32 7.35 14.43
C LEU A 81 -1.08 7.78 14.87
N ALA A 82 -1.22 8.94 15.54
CA ALA A 82 -2.53 9.47 15.90
C ALA A 82 -3.33 9.97 14.67
N ALA A 83 -2.67 10.45 13.63
CA ALA A 83 -3.32 10.82 12.37
C ALA A 83 -3.84 9.60 11.61
N ILE A 84 -3.02 8.54 11.51
CA ILE A 84 -3.43 7.24 10.97
C ILE A 84 -4.63 6.70 11.73
N PHE A 85 -4.54 6.67 13.06
CA PHE A 85 -5.61 6.16 13.90
C PHE A 85 -6.93 6.91 13.66
N ARG A 86 -6.88 8.24 13.59
CA ARG A 86 -8.05 9.08 13.32
C ARG A 86 -8.63 8.84 11.93
N TYR A 87 -7.79 8.58 10.94
CA TYR A 87 -8.24 8.23 9.59
C TYR A 87 -9.01 6.90 9.59
N LEU A 88 -8.55 5.94 10.39
CA LEU A 88 -9.16 4.62 10.53
C LEU A 88 -10.33 4.55 11.53
N ASP A 89 -10.55 5.59 12.33
CA ASP A 89 -11.64 5.73 13.30
C ASP A 89 -12.58 6.88 12.88
N PRO A 90 -13.35 6.72 11.77
CA PRO A 90 -14.27 7.75 11.32
C PRO A 90 -15.45 7.96 12.27
N GLY A 91 -15.80 6.96 13.10
CA GLY A 91 -16.83 7.08 14.12
C GLY A 91 -16.39 7.93 15.33
N GLY A 92 -15.09 7.98 15.60
CA GLY A 92 -14.50 8.82 16.64
C GLY A 92 -14.72 8.27 18.05
N GLU A 93 -15.04 6.98 18.18
CA GLU A 93 -15.21 6.31 19.47
C GLU A 93 -13.89 6.08 20.21
N GLY A 94 -12.74 6.35 19.57
CA GLY A 94 -11.42 6.09 20.15
C GLY A 94 -11.00 4.62 20.03
N SER A 95 -11.64 3.86 19.15
CA SER A 95 -11.32 2.46 18.87
C SER A 95 -11.72 2.09 17.45
N ILE A 96 -10.84 1.42 16.72
CA ILE A 96 -11.10 0.95 15.37
C ILE A 96 -11.73 -0.45 15.46
N SER A 97 -12.95 -0.57 14.98
CA SER A 97 -13.65 -1.83 14.79
C SER A 97 -13.15 -2.60 13.57
N GLN A 98 -13.48 -3.89 13.46
CA GLN A 98 -13.14 -4.66 12.26
C GLN A 98 -13.76 -4.06 11.00
N ASN A 99 -14.95 -3.45 11.11
CA ASN A 99 -15.62 -2.89 9.96
C ASN A 99 -14.93 -1.62 9.46
N GLU A 100 -14.44 -0.78 10.36
CA GLU A 100 -13.66 0.41 9.99
C GLU A 100 -12.29 0.02 9.44
N TRP A 101 -11.64 -0.98 10.04
CA TRP A 101 -10.38 -1.53 9.52
C TRP A 101 -10.49 -2.02 8.06
N ARG A 102 -11.67 -2.50 7.63
CA ARG A 102 -11.89 -2.95 6.24
C ARG A 102 -11.73 -1.85 5.20
N VAL A 103 -11.68 -0.56 5.58
CA VAL A 103 -11.29 0.51 4.65
C VAL A 103 -9.90 0.26 4.08
N LEU A 104 -8.97 -0.27 4.88
CA LEU A 104 -7.66 -0.69 4.40
C LEU A 104 -7.76 -1.86 3.42
N GLY A 105 -8.81 -2.68 3.49
CA GLY A 105 -9.03 -3.78 2.55
C GLY A 105 -9.40 -3.29 1.16
N GLN A 106 -10.14 -2.18 1.06
CA GLN A 106 -10.44 -1.55 -0.21
C GLN A 106 -9.16 -0.97 -0.83
N LEU A 107 -8.39 -0.22 -0.03
CA LEU A 107 -7.10 0.30 -0.47
C LEU A 107 -6.15 -0.83 -0.87
N TRP A 108 -6.01 -1.89 -0.08
CA TRP A 108 -5.19 -3.06 -0.42
C TRP A 108 -5.58 -3.66 -1.78
N ASN A 109 -6.87 -3.82 -2.07
CA ASN A 109 -7.31 -4.33 -3.37
C ASN A 109 -6.95 -3.38 -4.52
N GLU A 110 -7.06 -2.07 -4.31
CA GLU A 110 -6.62 -1.06 -5.29
C GLU A 110 -5.11 -1.12 -5.53
N PHE A 111 -4.34 -1.37 -4.47
CA PHE A 111 -2.89 -1.60 -4.53
C PHE A 111 -2.54 -2.87 -5.34
N ASP A 112 -3.19 -4.00 -5.05
CA ASP A 112 -2.98 -5.26 -5.80
C ASP A 112 -3.40 -5.14 -7.27
N LEU A 113 -4.45 -4.36 -7.57
CA LEU A 113 -4.85 -4.09 -8.95
C LEU A 113 -3.83 -3.21 -9.65
N THR A 114 -3.41 -2.11 -9.01
CA THR A 114 -2.43 -1.16 -9.53
C THR A 114 -1.13 -1.83 -9.95
N ILE A 115 -0.57 -2.69 -9.08
CA ILE A 115 0.70 -3.36 -9.36
C ILE A 115 0.55 -4.40 -10.49
N ARG A 116 -0.62 -5.06 -10.59
CA ARG A 116 -0.91 -5.97 -11.71
C ARG A 116 -1.03 -5.23 -13.04
N GLU A 117 -1.68 -4.07 -13.04
CA GLU A 117 -1.80 -3.21 -14.23
C GLU A 117 -0.42 -2.71 -14.67
N PHE A 118 0.44 -2.34 -13.72
CA PHE A 118 1.82 -1.98 -14.02
C PHE A 118 2.61 -3.15 -14.62
N VAL A 119 2.55 -4.35 -14.02
CA VAL A 119 3.21 -5.54 -14.58
C VAL A 119 2.69 -5.87 -15.98
N GLN A 120 1.39 -5.78 -16.19
CA GLN A 120 0.81 -6.00 -17.51
C GLN A 120 1.31 -4.96 -18.52
N PHE A 121 1.42 -3.70 -18.12
CA PHE A 121 1.99 -2.64 -18.95
C PHE A 121 3.44 -2.94 -19.33
N LEU A 122 4.28 -3.34 -18.36
CA LEU A 122 5.67 -3.73 -18.63
C LEU A 122 5.74 -4.92 -19.59
N GLN A 123 4.88 -5.93 -19.41
CA GLN A 123 4.83 -7.08 -20.30
C GLN A 123 4.45 -6.72 -21.73
N ILE A 124 3.55 -5.76 -21.91
CA ILE A 124 3.15 -5.26 -23.23
C ILE A 124 4.29 -4.45 -23.88
N ALA A 125 5.01 -3.64 -23.09
CA ALA A 125 6.04 -2.74 -23.59
C ALA A 125 7.38 -3.45 -23.88
N PHE A 126 7.79 -4.39 -23.02
CA PHE A 126 9.13 -4.99 -23.02
C PHE A 126 9.14 -6.51 -23.22
N GLY A 127 8.04 -7.21 -22.93
CA GLY A 127 7.92 -8.65 -23.08
C GLY A 127 7.76 -9.39 -21.75
N GLU A 128 7.74 -10.73 -21.81
CA GLU A 128 7.44 -11.56 -20.63
C GLU A 128 8.53 -11.54 -19.55
N ASP A 129 9.77 -11.18 -19.91
CA ASP A 129 10.87 -11.05 -18.97
C ASP A 129 10.91 -9.62 -18.41
N LEU A 130 10.73 -9.48 -17.09
CA LEU A 130 10.77 -8.16 -16.46
C LEU A 130 12.20 -7.60 -16.37
N GLN A 131 13.23 -8.42 -16.63
CA GLN A 131 14.60 -7.94 -16.72
C GLN A 131 14.76 -6.92 -17.86
N ASP A 132 14.08 -7.13 -19.00
CA ASP A 132 14.12 -6.19 -20.13
C ASP A 132 13.48 -4.84 -19.75
N ALA A 133 12.44 -4.87 -18.90
CA ALA A 133 11.82 -3.66 -18.36
C ALA A 133 12.73 -2.94 -17.36
N TRP A 134 13.45 -3.69 -16.51
CA TRP A 134 14.43 -3.12 -15.58
C TRP A 134 15.53 -2.37 -16.34
N GLU A 135 16.12 -2.98 -17.36
CA GLU A 135 17.19 -2.36 -18.17
C GLU A 135 16.73 -1.07 -18.88
N ALA A 136 15.43 -0.93 -19.15
CA ALA A 136 14.86 0.28 -19.72
C ALA A 136 14.55 1.37 -18.67
N LEU A 137 14.28 0.97 -17.42
CA LEU A 137 14.02 1.88 -16.31
C LEU A 137 15.34 2.41 -15.70
N ASP A 138 16.31 1.52 -15.47
CA ASP A 138 17.67 1.79 -14.97
C ASP A 138 18.59 2.30 -16.10
N ASP A 139 18.23 3.47 -16.66
CA ASP A 139 18.88 4.07 -17.85
C ASP A 139 20.36 4.38 -17.61
N ASP A 140 20.73 4.69 -16.37
CA ASP A 140 22.09 5.02 -15.97
C ASP A 140 22.91 3.81 -15.47
N GLN A 141 22.26 2.65 -15.32
CA GLN A 141 22.87 1.39 -14.86
C GLN A 141 23.48 1.50 -13.47
N SER A 142 22.89 2.32 -12.60
CA SER A 142 23.28 2.42 -11.19
C SER A 142 22.95 1.15 -10.41
N GLY A 143 21.93 0.40 -10.85
CA GLY A 143 21.44 -0.82 -10.19
C GLY A 143 20.39 -0.57 -9.12
N GLU A 144 19.98 0.69 -8.94
CA GLU A 144 18.92 1.16 -8.06
C GLU A 144 18.14 2.29 -8.76
N LEU A 145 16.93 2.60 -8.30
CA LEU A 145 16.15 3.73 -8.81
C LEU A 145 15.70 4.58 -7.63
N SER A 146 16.28 5.76 -7.50
CA SER A 146 15.78 6.75 -6.55
C SER A 146 14.34 7.15 -6.87
N GLU A 147 13.64 7.75 -5.91
CA GLU A 147 12.26 8.22 -6.13
C GLU A 147 12.15 9.13 -7.37
N GLU A 148 13.08 10.09 -7.54
CA GLU A 148 13.10 10.95 -8.73
C GLU A 148 13.35 10.17 -10.02
N GLU A 149 14.34 9.28 -10.06
CA GLU A 149 14.66 8.47 -11.24
C GLU A 149 13.50 7.55 -11.62
N TRP A 150 12.84 6.95 -10.63
CA TRP A 150 11.65 6.15 -10.85
C TRP A 150 10.56 6.93 -11.58
N PHE A 151 10.22 8.14 -11.11
CA PHE A 151 9.19 8.96 -11.73
C PHE A 151 9.54 9.36 -13.16
N GLU A 152 10.79 9.76 -13.40
CA GLU A 152 11.26 10.09 -14.75
C GLU A 152 11.25 8.86 -15.67
N ALA A 153 11.69 7.71 -15.18
CA ALA A 153 11.77 6.46 -15.94
C ALA A 153 10.39 5.95 -16.34
N VAL A 154 9.43 5.90 -15.41
CA VAL A 154 8.06 5.44 -15.73
C VAL A 154 7.33 6.39 -16.68
N GLU A 155 7.57 7.70 -16.58
CA GLU A 155 7.05 8.68 -17.54
C GLU A 155 7.68 8.48 -18.93
N LYS A 156 9.00 8.27 -19.00
CA LYS A 156 9.74 8.05 -20.25
C LYS A 156 9.26 6.81 -21.02
N ILE A 157 8.91 5.74 -20.33
CA ILE A 157 8.35 4.52 -20.95
C ILE A 157 6.85 4.65 -21.27
N GLY A 158 6.21 5.75 -20.88
CA GLY A 158 4.82 6.06 -21.21
C GLY A 158 3.80 5.49 -20.23
N TYR A 159 4.20 5.20 -18.98
CA TYR A 159 3.29 4.79 -17.93
C TYR A 159 2.69 6.02 -17.22
N PHE A 160 1.37 6.15 -17.26
CA PHE A 160 0.63 7.27 -16.64
C PHE A 160 -0.27 6.83 -15.48
N GLY A 161 -0.03 5.65 -14.92
CA GLY A 161 -0.73 5.15 -13.74
C GLY A 161 -0.15 5.72 -12.44
N PRO A 162 -0.59 5.21 -11.27
CA PRO A 162 -0.17 5.73 -9.96
C PRO A 162 1.26 5.30 -9.59
N ALA A 163 2.27 5.93 -10.21
CA ALA A 163 3.69 5.64 -10.04
C ALA A 163 4.15 5.70 -8.58
N ARG A 164 3.66 6.66 -7.79
CA ARG A 164 4.02 6.82 -6.37
C ARG A 164 3.59 5.64 -5.51
N VAL A 165 2.40 5.09 -5.79
CA VAL A 165 1.85 3.93 -5.10
C VAL A 165 2.69 2.69 -5.36
N ILE A 166 3.17 2.55 -6.60
CA ILE A 166 4.04 1.44 -7.00
C ILE A 166 5.42 1.60 -6.40
N PHE A 167 5.96 2.83 -6.37
CA PHE A 167 7.26 3.11 -5.74
C PHE A 167 7.28 2.65 -4.29
N ALA A 168 6.34 3.15 -3.49
CA ALA A 168 6.22 2.79 -2.08
C ALA A 168 6.09 1.27 -1.89
N LEU A 169 5.37 0.57 -2.78
CA LEU A 169 5.25 -0.88 -2.73
C LEU A 169 6.55 -1.64 -3.03
N LEU A 170 7.40 -1.08 -3.88
CA LEU A 170 8.63 -1.72 -4.31
C LEU A 170 9.78 -1.43 -3.34
N ASP A 171 9.87 -0.21 -2.80
CA ASP A 171 10.82 0.17 -1.74
C ASP A 171 10.44 -0.49 -0.39
N GLY A 172 10.58 -1.81 -0.34
CA GLY A 172 10.27 -2.61 0.84
C GLY A 172 11.34 -2.50 1.92
N SER A 173 12.52 -1.99 1.57
CA SER A 173 13.61 -1.70 2.51
C SER A 173 13.47 -0.34 3.20
N ASP A 174 12.64 0.56 2.67
CA ASP A 174 12.39 1.91 3.18
C ASP A 174 13.66 2.77 3.17
N ASP A 175 14.55 2.53 2.21
CA ASP A 175 15.80 3.29 2.03
C ASP A 175 15.67 4.45 1.04
N GLY A 176 14.54 4.55 0.34
CA GLY A 176 14.24 5.61 -0.62
C GLY A 176 14.65 5.27 -2.05
N ASP A 177 15.06 4.04 -2.31
CA ASP A 177 15.49 3.54 -3.61
C ASP A 177 14.80 2.20 -3.92
N ILE A 178 14.58 1.90 -5.21
CA ILE A 178 14.14 0.56 -5.64
C ILE A 178 15.36 -0.17 -6.17
N SER A 179 15.80 -1.21 -5.47
CA SER A 179 16.82 -2.13 -5.98
C SER A 179 16.24 -3.11 -7.02
N VAL A 180 17.11 -3.71 -7.83
CA VAL A 180 16.70 -4.80 -8.75
C VAL A 180 16.01 -5.97 -8.02
N ASN A 181 16.40 -6.27 -6.78
CA ASN A 181 15.81 -7.36 -6.00
C ASN A 181 14.38 -7.01 -5.56
N GLU A 182 14.14 -5.76 -5.23
CA GLU A 182 12.81 -5.25 -4.92
C GLU A 182 11.93 -5.21 -6.16
N PHE A 183 12.48 -4.78 -7.29
CA PHE A 183 11.77 -4.82 -8.56
C PHE A 183 11.36 -6.24 -8.96
N GLN A 184 12.21 -7.24 -8.73
CA GLN A 184 11.90 -8.66 -8.98
C GLN A 184 10.68 -9.18 -8.20
N VAL A 185 10.26 -8.51 -7.13
CA VAL A 185 9.01 -8.84 -6.42
C VAL A 185 7.79 -8.74 -7.36
N LEU A 186 7.87 -7.96 -8.44
CA LEU A 186 6.82 -7.84 -9.46
C LEU A 186 6.47 -9.17 -10.14
N GLU A 187 7.39 -10.12 -10.20
CA GLU A 187 7.17 -11.46 -10.78
C GLU A 187 5.94 -12.16 -10.18
N LYS A 188 5.66 -11.94 -8.89
CA LYS A 188 4.52 -12.56 -8.20
C LYS A 188 3.15 -12.04 -8.68
N TYR A 189 3.14 -10.90 -9.37
CA TYR A 189 1.93 -10.26 -9.88
C TYR A 189 1.66 -10.55 -11.35
N LYS A 190 2.56 -11.27 -12.05
CA LYS A 190 2.31 -11.71 -13.42
C LYS A 190 1.00 -12.50 -13.51
N PRO A 191 0.23 -12.31 -14.59
CA PRO A 191 -0.97 -13.11 -14.82
C PRO A 191 -0.58 -14.59 -14.93
N LYS A 192 -1.36 -15.46 -14.29
CA LYS A 192 -1.15 -16.90 -14.44
C LYS A 192 -1.39 -17.28 -15.90
N PRO A 193 -0.53 -18.12 -16.51
CA PRO A 193 -0.76 -18.58 -17.88
C PRO A 193 -2.14 -19.21 -17.98
N LYS A 194 -2.88 -18.85 -19.02
CA LYS A 194 -4.15 -19.50 -19.34
C LYS A 194 -3.84 -20.96 -19.67
N ALA A 195 -4.37 -21.88 -18.87
CA ALA A 195 -4.30 -23.32 -19.11
C ALA A 195 -4.99 -23.72 -20.40
#